data_AF-A0A7K2PG97-F1
#
_entry.id   AF-A0A7K2PG97-F1
#
_cell.length_a   1.000
_cell.length_b   1.000
_cell.length_c   1.000
_cell.angle_alpha   90.00
_cell.angle_beta   90.00
_cell.angle_gamma   90.00
#
_symmetry.space_group_name_H-M   'P 1'
#
loop_
_entity.id
_entity.type
_entity.pdbx_description
1 polymer ?
#
loop_
_entity_poly.entity_id
_entity_poly.type
_entity_poly.pdbx_seq_one_letter_code
_entity_poly.pdbx_strand_id
1 'polypeptide(L)' 'AATATLVEIDIAVIGGGVGKAGDVLFDPLRKALADYATLSFVQRLTIVPAQMGTDAGLVGAAAAALAKRTDTAAVV' A
#
# COMPACT_ATOMS: atom_id res chain seq x y z
N ALA A 1 5.85 11.25 1.01
CA ALA A 1 6.52 11.47 2.31
C ALA A 1 5.53 11.94 3.37
N ALA A 2 4.94 13.14 3.28
CA ALA A 2 4.08 13.72 4.32
C ALA A 2 2.98 12.78 4.87
N THR A 3 2.18 12.13 4.03
CA THR A 3 1.14 11.19 4.49
C THR A 3 1.75 10.05 5.30
N ALA A 4 2.80 9.41 4.78
CA ALA A 4 3.49 8.34 5.49
C ALA A 4 4.10 8.82 6.82
N THR A 5 4.52 10.08 6.86
CA THR A 5 5.02 10.69 8.09
C THR A 5 3.93 10.89 9.14
N LEU A 6 2.73 11.29 8.72
CA LEU A 6 1.61 11.58 9.63
C LEU A 6 0.93 10.34 10.18
N VAL A 7 0.84 9.27 9.39
CA VAL A 7 0.11 8.04 9.77
C VAL A 7 1.01 6.84 10.01
N GLU A 8 2.33 7.02 9.93
CA GLU A 8 3.34 5.98 10.18
C GLU A 8 3.04 4.66 9.45
N ILE A 9 3.00 4.71 8.11
CA ILE A 9 2.80 3.51 7.29
C ILE A 9 4.14 2.92 6.82
N ASP A 10 4.19 1.59 6.74
CA ASP A 10 5.37 0.86 6.26
C ASP A 10 5.33 0.56 4.76
N ILE A 11 4.15 0.50 4.15
CA ILE A 11 3.97 0.11 2.74
C ILE A 11 3.01 1.05 2.02
N ALA A 12 3.43 1.54 0.86
CA ALA A 12 2.60 2.25 -0.10
C ALA A 12 2.41 1.42 -1.37
N VAL A 13 1.17 1.05 -1.66
CA VAL A 13 0.81 0.30 -2.88
C VAL A 13 0.31 1.26 -3.96
N ILE A 14 0.94 1.24 -5.14
CA ILE A 14 0.55 2.09 -6.28
C ILE A 14 -0.26 1.25 -7.27
N GLY A 15 -1.55 1.58 -7.39
CA GLY A 15 -2.49 0.92 -8.29
C GLY A 15 -2.83 1.70 -9.55
N GLY A 16 -3.88 1.24 -10.24
CA GLY A 16 -4.41 1.86 -11.46
C GLY A 16 -3.53 1.66 -12.69
N GLY A 17 -3.84 2.38 -13.77
CA GLY A 17 -3.08 2.31 -15.03
C GLY A 17 -1.62 2.74 -14.89
N VAL A 18 -1.36 3.74 -14.05
CA VAL A 18 -0.02 4.26 -13.78
C VAL A 18 0.88 3.24 -13.08
N GLY A 19 0.33 2.40 -12.20
CA GLY A 19 1.08 1.32 -11.55
C GLY A 19 1.65 0.28 -12.52
N LYS A 20 1.18 0.25 -13.77
CA LYS A 20 1.69 -0.64 -14.83
C LYS A 20 2.94 -0.10 -15.53
N ALA A 21 3.36 1.13 -15.22
CA ALA A 21 4.53 1.75 -15.84
C ALA A 21 5.84 1.04 -15.47
N GLY A 22 5.86 0.25 -14.38
CA GLY A 22 7.06 -0.45 -13.95
C GLY A 22 8.17 0.52 -13.54
N ASP A 23 9.42 0.13 -13.79
CA ASP A 23 10.60 0.82 -13.25
C ASP A 23 10.71 2.29 -13.65
N VAL A 24 10.18 2.67 -14.83
CA VAL A 24 10.14 4.08 -15.27
C VAL A 24 9.37 4.99 -14.31
N LEU A 25 8.42 4.44 -13.55
CA LEU A 25 7.71 5.15 -12.48
C LEU A 25 8.36 4.86 -11.12
N PHE A 26 8.61 3.60 -10.79
CA PHE A 26 8.98 3.19 -9.44
C PHE A 26 10.40 3.62 -9.04
N ASP A 27 11.36 3.60 -9.95
CA ASP A 27 12.74 4.01 -9.65
C ASP A 27 12.87 5.50 -9.31
N PRO A 28 12.32 6.45 -10.11
CA PRO A 28 12.35 7.85 -9.73
C PRO A 28 11.53 8.12 -8.46
N LEU A 29 10.44 7.36 -8.22
CA LEU A 29 9.65 7.48 -6.97
C LEU A 29 10.46 7.09 -5.74
N ARG A 30 11.19 5.98 -5.79
CA ARG A 30 12.07 5.53 -4.71
C ARG A 30 13.18 6.55 -4.44
N LYS A 31 13.79 7.08 -5.51
CA LYS A 31 14.84 8.09 -5.39
C LYS A 31 14.32 9.38 -4.73
N ALA A 32 13.22 9.92 -5.24
CA ALA A 32 12.60 11.10 -4.66
C ALA A 32 12.16 10.86 -3.20
N LEU A 33 11.63 9.67 -2.90
CA LEU A 33 11.25 9.34 -1.52
C LEU A 33 12.47 9.33 -0.59
N ALA A 34 13.61 8.78 -1.03
CA ALA A 34 14.85 8.80 -0.27
C ALA A 34 15.31 10.25 0.06
N ASP A 35 15.17 11.17 -0.89
CA ASP A 35 15.53 12.59 -0.68
C ASP A 35 14.63 13.27 0.37
N TYR A 36 13.36 12.86 0.47
CA TYR A 36 12.41 13.38 1.47
C TYR A 36 12.39 12.59 2.79
N ALA A 37 13.00 11.40 2.83
CA ALA A 37 13.02 10.51 3.99
C ALA A 37 14.14 10.88 4.98
N THR A 38 14.21 12.15 5.38
CA THR A 38 15.14 12.62 6.42
C THR A 38 14.79 12.08 7.82
N LEU A 39 13.56 11.60 8.00
CA LEU A 39 13.07 10.96 9.22
C LEU A 39 13.19 9.43 9.12
N SER A 40 13.73 8.79 10.15
CA SER A 40 14.08 7.35 10.19
C SER A 40 12.91 6.39 9.99
N PHE A 41 11.67 6.81 10.26
CA PHE A 41 10.48 6.00 9.99
C PHE A 41 10.02 6.06 8.53
N VAL A 42 10.33 7.15 7.81
CA VAL A 42 10.04 7.26 6.37
C VAL A 42 11.05 6.47 5.55
N GLN A 43 12.25 6.23 6.08
CA GLN A 43 13.29 5.40 5.44
C GLN A 43 12.88 3.94 5.27
N ARG A 44 11.92 3.45 6.06
CA ARG A 44 11.41 2.07 5.99
C ARG A 44 10.21 1.91 5.04
N LEU A 45 9.70 3.01 4.50
CA LEU A 45 8.54 2.98 3.61
C LEU A 45 8.88 2.24 2.31
N THR A 46 8.18 1.15 2.07
CA THR A 46 8.32 0.34 0.85
C THR A 46 7.24 0.71 -0.16
N ILE A 47 7.65 1.05 -1.39
CA ILE A 47 6.72 1.32 -2.49
C ILE A 47 6.63 0.08 -3.40
N VAL A 48 5.41 -0.43 -3.61
CA VAL A 48 5.14 -1.62 -4.42
C VAL A 48 4.00 -1.40 -5.43
N PRO A 49 4.01 -2.07 -6.60
CA PRO A 49 2.87 -2.07 -7.50
C PRO A 49 1.71 -2.89 -6.96
N ALA A 50 0.47 -2.49 -7.29
CA ALA A 50 -0.71 -3.29 -7.00
C ALA A 50 -0.72 -4.57 -7.84
N GLN A 51 -0.82 -5.73 -7.19
CA GLN A 51 -0.79 -7.03 -7.85
C GLN A 51 -2.17 -7.49 -8.35
N MET A 52 -3.25 -7.02 -7.73
CA MET A 52 -4.61 -7.52 -7.99
C MET A 52 -5.37 -6.73 -9.06
N GLY A 53 -4.78 -5.67 -9.63
CA GLY A 53 -5.39 -4.91 -10.71
C GLY A 53 -6.83 -4.47 -10.41
N THR A 54 -7.76 -4.77 -11.32
CA THR A 54 -9.20 -4.47 -11.19
C THR A 54 -9.90 -5.28 -10.12
N ASP A 55 -9.32 -6.42 -9.73
CA ASP A 55 -9.94 -7.37 -8.82
C ASP A 55 -9.72 -6.99 -7.36
N ALA A 56 -8.83 -6.03 -7.08
CA ALA A 56 -8.53 -5.57 -5.72
C ALA A 56 -9.79 -5.17 -4.92
N GLY A 57 -10.77 -4.54 -5.58
CA GLY A 57 -12.02 -4.15 -4.94
C GLY A 57 -12.89 -5.36 -4.55
N LEU A 58 -13.04 -6.32 -5.46
CA LEU A 58 -13.79 -7.54 -5.22
C LEU A 58 -13.14 -8.42 -4.15
N VAL A 59 -11.82 -8.60 -4.24
CA VAL A 59 -11.05 -9.35 -3.24
C VAL A 59 -11.12 -8.69 -1.87
N GLY A 60 -10.99 -7.36 -1.80
CA GLY A 60 -11.14 -6.61 -0.55
C GLY A 60 -12.52 -6.76 0.08
N ALA A 61 -13.59 -6.70 -0.73
CA ALA A 61 -14.96 -6.91 -0.25
C ALA A 61 -15.16 -8.34 0.30
N ALA A 62 -14.66 -9.35 -0.39
CA ALA A 62 -14.71 -10.74 0.06
C ALA A 62 -13.93 -10.93 1.37
N ALA A 63 -12.73 -10.36 1.48
CA ALA A 63 -11.92 -10.41 2.69
C ALA A 63 -12.62 -9.75 3.89
N ALA A 64 -13.26 -8.59 3.68
CA ALA A 64 -14.03 -7.91 4.73
C ALA A 64 -15.24 -8.73 5.20
N ALA A 65 -15.95 -9.38 4.28
CA ALA A 65 -17.07 -10.26 4.62
C ALA A 65 -16.61 -11.51 5.39
N LEU A 66 -15.46 -12.08 5.03
CA LEU A 66 -14.84 -13.20 5.75
C LEU A 66 -14.42 -12.80 7.17
N ALA A 67 -13.74 -11.65 7.34
CA ALA A 67 -13.30 -11.17 8.65
C ALA A 67 -14.46 -10.98 9.62
N LYS A 68 -15.57 -10.36 9.16
CA LYS A 68 -16.79 -10.18 9.97
C LYS A 68 -17.40 -11.51 10.44
N ARG A 69 -17.25 -12.57 9.65
CA ARG A 69 -17.73 -13.90 10.01
C ARG A 69 -16.90 -14.52 11.13
N THR A 70 -15.57 -14.33 11.08
CA THR A 70 -14.66 -14.78 12.14
C THR A 70 -14.91 -14.02 13.44
N ASP A 71 -15.16 -12.70 13.38
CA ASP A 71 -15.55 -11.92 14.55
C ASP A 71 -16.88 -12.43 15.15
N THR A 72 -17.86 -12.76 14.32
CA THR A 72 -19.13 -13.31 14.81
C THR A 72 -18.94 -14.70 15.44
N ALA A 73 -18.08 -15.54 14.85
CA ALA A 73 -17.77 -16.88 15.37
C ALA A 73 -16.89 -16.87 16.63
N ALA A 74 -16.15 -15.79 16.91
CA ALA A 74 -15.35 -15.62 18.12
C ALA A 74 -16.15 -15.05 19.31
N VAL A 75 -17.36 -14.55 19.06
CA VAL A 75 -18.24 -13.91 20.06
C VAL A 75 -19.37 -14.86 20.51
N VAL A 76 -19.56 -16.00 19.85
CA VAL A 76 -20.47 -17.09 20.24
C VAL A 76 -19.73 -18.27 20.85
#